data_AF-A0A962V6W5-F1
#
_entry.id   AF-A0A962V6W5-F1
#
_cell.length_a   1.000
_cell.length_b   1.000
_cell.length_c   1.000
_cell.angle_alpha   90.00
_cell.angle_beta   90.00
_cell.angle_gamma   90.00
#
_symmetry.space_group_name_H-M   'P 1'
#
loop_
_entity.id
_entity.type
_entity.pdbx_description
1 polymer ?
#
loop_
_entity_poly.entity_id
_entity_poly.type
_entity_poly.pdbx_seq_one_letter_code
_entity_poly.pdbx_strand_id
1 'polypeptide(L)'
;VKGRLRFFAERVLRSNPDDNTQNFSVHEAGKPHCKTLDSACTLCRLFGSPALASLISVSQAWPSQEWAERFADAVHENANPVLHPDADIRPGIAISRQRRTALTDHFFQDETIPIIEFQGQLHLDARISQQEEAFLVAIGQLVDSLGSRKAIGRGRLEQGILIEKTPS
;
A
#
# COMPACT_ATOMS: atom_id res chain seq x y z
N VAL A 1 1.93 -2.15 -2.38
CA VAL A 1 2.06 -0.67 -2.21
C VAL A 1 1.59 0.11 -3.43
N LYS A 2 2.23 -0.02 -4.62
CA LYS A 2 1.90 0.75 -5.84
C LYS A 2 0.41 0.84 -6.18
N GLY A 3 -0.30 -0.29 -6.17
CA GLY A 3 -1.75 -0.30 -6.46
C GLY A 3 -2.59 0.48 -5.46
N ARG A 4 -2.19 0.53 -4.18
CA ARG A 4 -2.90 1.29 -3.15
C ARG A 4 -2.64 2.79 -3.28
N LEU A 5 -1.40 3.19 -3.60
CA LEU A 5 -1.08 4.57 -3.95
C LEU A 5 -1.93 5.03 -5.15
N ARG A 6 -2.01 4.23 -6.22
CA ARG A 6 -2.87 4.52 -7.38
C ARG A 6 -4.33 4.71 -6.99
N PHE A 7 -4.86 3.84 -6.14
CA PHE A 7 -6.25 3.92 -5.67
C PHE A 7 -6.56 5.25 -4.98
N PHE A 8 -5.67 5.71 -4.08
CA PHE A 8 -5.87 7.00 -3.41
C PHE A 8 -5.63 8.19 -4.34
N ALA A 9 -4.62 8.12 -5.20
CA ALA A 9 -4.38 9.13 -6.23
C ALA A 9 -5.61 9.34 -7.11
N GLU A 10 -6.26 8.26 -7.56
CA GLU A 10 -7.48 8.35 -8.36
C GLU A 10 -8.62 9.02 -7.59
N ARG A 11 -8.83 8.66 -6.32
CA ARG A 11 -9.87 9.30 -5.50
C ARG A 11 -9.63 10.79 -5.33
N VAL A 12 -8.40 11.20 -5.03
CA VAL A 12 -8.04 12.62 -4.85
C VAL A 12 -8.27 13.40 -6.15
N LEU A 13 -7.79 12.90 -7.28
CA LEU A 13 -7.96 13.57 -8.58
C LEU A 13 -9.42 13.63 -9.02
N ARG A 14 -10.27 12.70 -8.58
CA ARG A 14 -11.71 12.71 -8.89
C ARG A 14 -12.54 13.53 -7.90
N SER A 15 -12.05 13.80 -6.69
CA SER A 15 -12.83 14.52 -5.67
C SER A 15 -12.79 16.04 -5.82
N ASN A 16 -11.78 16.60 -6.49
CA ASN A 16 -11.62 18.05 -6.67
C ASN A 16 -11.40 18.41 -8.16
N PRO A 17 -12.46 18.43 -8.99
CA PRO A 17 -12.33 18.87 -10.38
C PRO A 17 -12.06 20.38 -10.52
N ASP A 18 -12.45 21.20 -9.52
CA ASP A 18 -12.46 22.67 -9.61
C ASP A 18 -11.29 23.35 -8.87
N ASP A 19 -10.56 22.62 -8.03
CA ASP A 19 -9.58 23.20 -7.09
C ASP A 19 -8.19 22.59 -7.29
N ASN A 20 -7.28 23.35 -7.90
CA ASN A 20 -5.84 23.11 -7.99
C ASN A 20 -5.28 21.83 -8.65
N THR A 21 -6.09 20.96 -9.26
CA THR A 21 -5.59 19.93 -10.19
C THR A 21 -5.40 20.45 -11.62
N GLN A 22 -5.23 21.76 -11.84
CA GLN A 22 -5.06 22.31 -13.19
C GLN A 22 -3.90 21.66 -13.98
N ASN A 23 -2.92 21.09 -13.28
CA ASN A 23 -1.77 20.40 -13.86
C ASN A 23 -1.88 18.86 -13.85
N PHE A 24 -2.94 18.31 -13.25
CA PHE A 24 -3.14 16.86 -13.17
C PHE A 24 -4.42 16.43 -13.87
N SER A 25 -4.29 15.38 -14.67
CA SER A 25 -5.41 14.84 -15.43
C SER A 25 -5.69 13.40 -15.06
N VAL A 26 -6.97 13.06 -15.09
CA VAL A 26 -7.46 11.69 -14.99
C VAL A 26 -8.42 11.43 -16.14
N HIS A 27 -8.34 10.25 -16.75
CA HIS A 27 -9.32 9.84 -17.76
C HIS A 27 -10.71 9.72 -17.13
N GLU A 28 -11.75 9.97 -17.92
CA GLU A 28 -13.14 9.89 -17.46
C GLU A 28 -13.47 8.52 -16.87
N ALA A 29 -14.39 8.49 -15.91
CA ALA A 29 -14.84 7.26 -15.29
C ALA A 29 -15.43 6.31 -16.35
N GLY A 30 -15.02 5.04 -16.32
CA GLY A 30 -15.46 4.01 -17.27
C GLY A 30 -14.81 4.06 -18.65
N LYS A 31 -13.92 5.04 -18.94
CA LYS A 31 -13.11 5.02 -20.16
C LYS A 31 -11.89 4.09 -20.01
N PRO A 32 -11.40 3.51 -21.12
CA PRO A 32 -10.18 2.70 -21.08
C PRO A 32 -8.96 3.54 -20.68
N HIS A 33 -7.94 2.88 -20.13
CA HIS A 33 -6.67 3.52 -19.82
C HIS A 33 -5.97 4.06 -21.08
N CYS A 34 -5.16 5.10 -20.87
CA CYS A 34 -4.38 5.72 -21.94
C CYS A 34 -3.42 4.71 -22.59
N LYS A 35 -3.22 4.87 -23.91
CA LYS A 35 -2.40 3.99 -24.74
C LYS A 35 -1.08 4.61 -25.20
N THR A 36 -0.96 5.93 -25.13
CA THR A 36 0.19 6.72 -25.61
C THR A 36 0.67 7.65 -24.50
N LEU A 37 1.98 7.76 -24.32
CA LEU A 37 2.57 8.50 -23.19
C LEU A 37 2.32 10.01 -23.29
N ASP A 38 2.43 10.58 -24.50
CA ASP A 38 2.35 12.02 -24.73
C ASP A 38 0.95 12.60 -24.44
N SER A 39 -0.08 11.75 -24.49
CA SER A 39 -1.47 12.10 -24.16
C SER A 39 -1.98 11.32 -22.94
N ALA A 40 -1.08 10.68 -22.18
CA ALA A 40 -1.47 9.94 -21.00
C ALA A 40 -1.88 10.89 -19.88
N CYS A 41 -2.97 10.54 -19.20
CA CYS A 41 -3.34 11.23 -17.98
C CYS A 41 -2.30 10.98 -16.87
N THR A 42 -2.22 11.86 -15.88
CA THR A 42 -1.26 11.79 -14.76
C THR A 42 -1.22 10.41 -14.09
N LEU A 43 -2.38 9.79 -13.83
CA LEU A 43 -2.42 8.44 -13.26
C LEU A 43 -1.77 7.37 -14.15
N CYS A 44 -2.06 7.37 -15.46
CA CYS A 44 -1.51 6.37 -16.37
C CYS A 44 -0.02 6.61 -16.59
N ARG A 45 0.42 7.87 -16.56
CA ARG A 45 1.84 8.23 -16.64
C ARG A 45 2.62 7.76 -15.41
N LEU A 46 2.17 8.14 -14.20
CA LEU A 46 2.86 7.78 -12.96
C LEU A 46 2.81 6.28 -12.69
N PHE A 47 1.62 5.67 -12.71
CA PHE A 47 1.42 4.29 -12.26
C PHE A 47 1.44 3.26 -13.39
N GLY A 48 1.44 3.69 -14.65
CA GLY A 48 1.38 2.84 -15.83
C GLY A 48 -0.03 2.44 -16.24
N SER A 49 -0.11 1.74 -17.36
CA SER A 49 -1.29 1.03 -17.88
C SER A 49 -0.82 -0.25 -18.59
N PRO A 50 -1.72 -1.15 -19.01
CA PRO A 50 -1.31 -2.32 -19.80
C PRO A 50 -0.54 -1.98 -21.09
N ALA A 51 -0.70 -0.75 -21.61
CA ALA A 51 -0.03 -0.28 -22.82
C ALA A 51 1.14 0.68 -22.54
N LEU A 52 1.30 1.17 -21.30
CA LEU A 52 2.25 2.21 -20.94
C LEU A 52 3.07 1.83 -19.71
N ALA A 53 4.39 1.91 -19.85
CA ALA A 53 5.29 1.82 -18.72
C ALA A 53 5.05 2.96 -17.73
N SER A 54 5.11 2.63 -16.45
CA SER A 54 4.97 3.60 -15.36
C SER A 54 6.24 4.40 -15.14
N LEU A 55 6.10 5.70 -14.82
CA LEU A 55 7.22 6.52 -14.38
C LEU A 55 7.69 6.23 -12.94
N ILE A 56 6.88 5.53 -12.14
CA ILE A 56 7.29 5.08 -10.80
C ILE A 56 7.45 3.57 -10.73
N SER A 57 8.50 3.13 -10.04
CA SER A 57 8.65 1.74 -9.60
C SER A 57 8.76 1.68 -8.08
N VAL A 58 8.11 0.69 -7.49
CA VAL A 58 8.13 0.46 -6.04
C VAL A 58 8.84 -0.87 -5.83
N SER A 59 9.97 -0.85 -5.14
CA SER A 59 10.69 -2.07 -4.79
C SER A 59 9.98 -2.85 -3.70
N GLN A 60 10.47 -4.06 -3.44
CA GLN A 60 10.03 -4.82 -2.29
C GLN A 60 10.43 -4.07 -1.00
N ALA A 61 9.49 -3.97 -0.07
CA ALA A 61 9.76 -3.44 1.25
C ALA A 61 10.17 -4.58 2.18
N TRP A 62 11.09 -4.28 3.10
CA TRP A 62 11.63 -5.18 4.11
C TRP A 62 11.41 -4.56 5.49
N PRO A 63 11.39 -5.35 6.57
CA PRO A 63 11.44 -4.79 7.91
C PRO A 63 12.61 -3.81 8.02
N SER A 64 12.44 -2.71 8.77
CA SER A 64 13.56 -1.79 9.01
C SER A 64 14.71 -2.54 9.69
N GLN A 65 15.93 -2.01 9.57
CA GLN A 65 17.12 -2.68 10.10
C GLN A 65 16.97 -3.02 11.59
N GLU A 66 16.42 -2.10 12.38
CA GLU A 66 16.13 -2.30 13.80
C GLU A 66 15.21 -3.51 14.04
N TRP A 67 14.14 -3.66 13.27
CA TRP A 67 13.23 -4.80 13.40
C TRP A 67 13.84 -6.09 12.88
N ALA A 68 14.63 -6.03 11.81
CA ALA A 68 15.33 -7.19 11.28
C ALA A 68 16.34 -7.77 12.30
N GLU A 69 17.09 -6.90 12.98
CA GLU A 69 18.01 -7.29 14.06
C GLU A 69 17.25 -7.90 15.24
N ARG A 70 16.17 -7.26 15.69
CA ARG A 70 15.32 -7.79 16.78
C ARG A 70 14.74 -9.17 16.48
N PHE A 71 14.31 -9.41 15.24
CA PHE A 71 13.82 -10.73 14.85
C PHE A 71 14.94 -11.76 14.81
N ALA A 72 16.13 -11.40 14.33
CA ALA A 72 17.28 -12.30 14.33
C ALA A 72 17.67 -12.73 15.75
N ASP A 73 17.71 -11.78 16.70
CA ASP A 73 18.00 -12.05 18.11
C ASP A 73 16.93 -12.96 18.73
N ALA A 74 15.65 -12.66 18.50
CA ALA A 74 14.54 -13.45 19.04
C ALA A 74 14.52 -14.89 18.50
N VAL A 75 14.86 -15.11 17.22
CA VAL A 75 15.00 -16.45 16.65
C VAL A 75 16.18 -17.20 17.28
N HIS A 76 17.27 -16.50 17.60
CA HIS A 76 18.44 -17.11 18.25
C HIS A 76 18.14 -17.53 19.70
N GLU A 77 17.40 -16.71 20.45
CA GLU A 77 17.02 -17.00 21.84
C GLU A 77 15.96 -18.09 21.97
N ASN A 78 15.09 -18.24 20.98
CA ASN A 78 13.98 -19.19 21.00
C ASN A 78 13.91 -20.00 19.70
N ALA A 79 14.67 -21.09 19.64
CA ALA A 79 14.78 -21.97 18.47
C ALA A 79 13.51 -22.81 18.17
N ASN A 80 12.34 -22.45 18.70
CA ASN A 80 11.11 -23.16 18.40
C ASN A 80 10.67 -22.85 16.95
N PRO A 81 10.70 -23.83 16.03
CA PRO A 81 10.43 -23.59 14.61
C PRO A 81 8.95 -23.27 14.32
N VAL A 82 8.07 -23.35 15.33
CA VAL A 82 6.63 -23.09 15.19
C VAL A 82 6.26 -21.65 15.58
N LEU A 83 7.06 -20.99 16.41
CA LEU A 83 6.80 -19.62 16.88
C LEU A 83 7.83 -18.67 16.27
N HIS A 84 7.52 -18.22 15.06
CA HIS A 84 8.28 -17.21 14.36
C HIS A 84 7.98 -15.82 14.93
N PRO A 85 8.97 -15.08 15.47
CA PRO A 85 8.72 -13.79 16.13
C PRO A 85 8.26 -12.69 15.15
N ASP A 86 8.45 -12.91 13.86
CA ASP A 86 8.00 -12.09 12.74
C ASP A 86 6.56 -12.37 12.28
N ALA A 87 5.86 -13.31 12.92
CA ALA A 87 4.47 -13.66 12.64
C ALA A 87 3.60 -13.66 13.91
N ASP A 88 2.39 -13.13 13.78
CA ASP A 88 1.34 -13.14 14.80
C ASP A 88 0.14 -13.93 14.28
N ILE A 89 -0.25 -15.00 14.99
CA ILE A 89 -1.41 -15.82 14.65
C ILE A 89 -2.64 -15.24 15.33
N ARG A 90 -3.53 -14.65 14.52
CA ARG A 90 -4.76 -14.04 15.03
C ARG A 90 -5.95 -14.96 14.82
N PRO A 91 -6.52 -15.55 15.89
CA PRO A 91 -7.74 -16.32 15.77
C PRO A 91 -8.92 -15.41 15.45
N GLY A 92 -9.82 -15.91 14.63
CA GLY A 92 -11.08 -15.28 14.27
C GLY A 92 -12.23 -16.27 14.33
N ILE A 93 -13.41 -15.73 14.65
CA ILE A 93 -14.64 -16.50 14.73
C ILE A 93 -15.75 -15.76 13.96
N ALA A 94 -16.40 -16.46 13.04
CA ALA A 94 -17.64 -15.97 12.43
C ALA A 94 -18.85 -16.50 13.21
N ILE A 95 -19.80 -15.63 13.53
CA ILE A 95 -21.03 -16.02 14.24
C ILE A 95 -22.18 -16.00 13.25
N SER A 96 -22.86 -17.13 13.09
CA SER A 96 -24.09 -17.18 12.28
C SER A 96 -25.15 -16.30 12.93
N ARG A 97 -25.66 -15.30 12.21
CA ARG A 97 -26.73 -14.43 12.73
C ARG A 97 -28.02 -15.19 12.99
N GLN A 98 -28.33 -16.19 12.16
CA GLN A 98 -29.55 -16.99 12.28
C GLN A 98 -29.48 -17.99 13.43
N ARG A 99 -28.37 -18.73 13.54
CA ARG A 99 -28.20 -19.77 14.57
C ARG A 99 -27.59 -19.24 15.88
N ARG A 100 -27.11 -17.99 15.88
CA ARG A 100 -26.43 -17.31 17.00
C ARG A 100 -25.29 -18.13 17.60
N THR A 101 -24.61 -18.90 16.76
CA THR A 101 -23.52 -19.80 17.14
C THR A 101 -22.42 -19.77 16.08
N ALA A 102 -21.22 -20.18 16.48
CA ALA A 102 -20.13 -20.47 15.57
C ALA A 102 -20.29 -21.90 15.04
N LEU A 103 -20.16 -22.06 13.72
CA LEU A 103 -20.11 -23.38 13.09
C LEU A 103 -18.64 -23.82 13.01
N THR A 104 -18.37 -25.11 12.79
CA THR A 104 -17.00 -25.64 12.73
C THR A 104 -16.14 -24.90 11.70
N ASP A 105 -16.71 -24.53 10.55
CA ASP A 105 -16.00 -23.79 9.48
C ASP A 105 -15.91 -22.28 9.72
N HIS A 106 -16.38 -21.80 10.87
CA HIS A 106 -16.33 -20.38 11.22
C HIS A 106 -15.13 -20.03 12.08
N PHE A 107 -14.35 -21.01 12.50
CA PHE A 107 -13.07 -20.80 13.17
C PHE A 107 -11.99 -20.69 12.10
N PHE A 108 -11.24 -19.60 12.14
CA PHE A 108 -10.10 -19.40 11.26
C PHE A 108 -8.95 -18.79 12.04
N GLN A 109 -7.74 -19.04 11.59
CA GLN A 109 -6.52 -18.45 12.12
C GLN A 109 -5.86 -17.72 10.96
N ASP A 110 -5.69 -16.41 11.11
CA ASP A 110 -4.99 -15.60 10.13
C ASP A 110 -3.56 -15.38 10.63
N GLU A 111 -2.58 -15.82 9.85
CA GLU A 111 -1.20 -15.38 10.03
C GLU A 111 -1.09 -13.92 9.61
N THR A 112 -0.52 -13.11 10.48
CA THR A 112 -0.35 -11.67 10.29
C THR A 112 1.05 -11.25 10.68
N ILE A 113 1.45 -10.06 10.25
CA ILE A 113 2.72 -9.47 10.65
C ILE A 113 2.47 -8.61 11.90
N PRO A 114 3.36 -8.64 12.92
CA PRO A 114 3.30 -7.73 14.06
C PRO A 114 3.36 -6.25 13.60
N ILE A 115 3.02 -5.35 14.51
CA ILE A 115 3.07 -3.90 14.23
C ILE A 115 4.54 -3.48 14.21
N ILE A 116 5.10 -3.37 13.01
CA ILE A 116 6.51 -3.03 12.77
C ILE A 116 6.64 -2.06 11.60
N GLU A 117 7.82 -1.46 11.50
CA GLU A 117 8.17 -0.60 10.37
C GLU A 117 8.73 -1.42 9.20
N PHE A 118 8.30 -1.06 7.99
CA PHE A 118 8.84 -1.56 6.73
C PHE A 118 9.45 -0.42 5.93
N GLN A 119 10.61 -0.66 5.34
CA GLN A 119 11.33 0.27 4.49
C GLN A 119 11.51 -0.32 3.09
N GLY A 120 11.37 0.53 2.07
CA GLY A 120 11.50 0.15 0.68
C GLY A 120 11.82 1.37 -0.17
N GLN A 121 12.08 1.17 -1.46
CA GLN A 121 12.48 2.23 -2.37
C GLN A 121 11.36 2.53 -3.37
N LEU A 122 11.09 3.82 -3.53
CA LEU A 122 10.27 4.34 -4.62
C LEU A 122 11.21 5.02 -5.61
N HIS A 123 11.41 4.42 -6.78
CA HIS A 123 12.20 5.03 -7.84
C HIS A 123 11.32 5.91 -8.72
N LEU A 124 11.80 7.11 -8.98
CA LEU A 124 11.15 8.11 -9.81
C LEU A 124 11.94 8.28 -11.10
N ASP A 125 11.26 8.18 -12.24
CA ASP A 125 11.83 8.54 -13.54
C ASP A 125 12.10 10.05 -13.60
N ALA A 126 13.18 10.47 -14.27
CA ALA A 126 13.58 11.87 -14.40
C ALA A 126 12.53 12.78 -15.06
N ARG A 127 11.54 12.21 -15.76
CA ARG A 127 10.41 12.94 -16.38
C ARG A 127 9.31 13.34 -15.40
N ILE A 128 9.38 12.86 -14.15
CA ILE A 128 8.43 13.23 -13.10
C ILE A 128 8.67 14.67 -12.68
N SER A 129 7.61 15.48 -12.64
CA SER A 129 7.71 16.88 -12.20
C SER A 129 7.76 16.99 -10.67
N GLN A 130 8.26 18.11 -10.16
CA GLN A 130 8.27 18.38 -8.72
C GLN A 130 6.85 18.38 -8.12
N GLN A 131 5.84 18.81 -8.89
CA GLN A 131 4.45 18.77 -8.45
C GLN A 131 3.95 17.33 -8.33
N GLU A 132 4.32 16.44 -9.26
CA GLU A 132 3.98 15.03 -9.17
C GLU A 132 4.69 14.32 -8.02
N GLU A 133 5.94 14.68 -7.74
CA GLU A 133 6.67 14.20 -6.56
C GLU A 133 5.93 14.60 -5.27
N ALA A 134 5.56 15.88 -5.13
CA ALA A 134 4.78 16.36 -3.98
C ALA A 134 3.40 15.68 -3.88
N PHE A 135 2.74 15.45 -5.02
CA PHE A 135 1.49 14.71 -5.08
C PHE A 135 1.66 13.27 -4.59
N LEU A 136 2.73 12.58 -4.99
CA LEU A 136 3.05 11.22 -4.52
C LEU A 136 3.24 11.18 -2.99
N VAL A 137 3.95 12.15 -2.42
CA VAL A 137 4.13 12.27 -0.96
C VAL A 137 2.78 12.45 -0.26
N ALA A 138 1.95 13.38 -0.75
CA ALA A 138 0.65 13.65 -0.16
C ALA A 138 -0.29 12.43 -0.21
N ILE A 139 -0.37 11.72 -1.34
CA ILE A 139 -1.20 10.51 -1.42
C ILE A 139 -0.68 9.37 -0.53
N GLY A 140 0.64 9.33 -0.27
CA GLY A 140 1.26 8.34 0.60
C GLY A 140 0.70 8.41 2.02
N GLN A 141 0.59 9.62 2.55
CA GLN A 141 0.01 9.90 3.87
C GLN A 141 -1.47 9.53 3.97
N LEU A 142 -2.21 9.56 2.85
CA LEU A 142 -3.62 9.16 2.81
C LEU A 142 -3.82 7.64 2.84
N VAL A 143 -2.76 6.84 2.63
CA VAL A 143 -2.88 5.39 2.62
C VAL A 143 -3.08 4.84 4.03
N ASP A 144 -4.33 4.65 4.42
CA ASP A 144 -4.70 4.14 5.75
C ASP A 144 -4.39 2.66 6.00
N SER A 145 -4.26 1.86 4.93
CA SER A 145 -4.20 0.41 5.03
C SER A 145 -3.68 -0.31 3.77
N LEU A 146 -2.95 -1.39 4.00
CA LEU A 146 -2.43 -2.32 3.00
C LEU A 146 -3.01 -3.74 3.19
N GLY A 147 -2.86 -4.59 2.17
CA GLY A 147 -3.34 -5.99 2.24
C GLY A 147 -4.86 -6.16 2.15
N SER A 148 -5.33 -7.31 2.61
CA SER A 148 -6.75 -7.72 2.61
C SER A 148 -7.40 -7.52 3.99
N ARG A 149 -8.71 -7.78 4.10
CA ARG A 149 -9.47 -7.77 5.38
C ARG A 149 -9.43 -6.43 6.16
N LYS A 150 -9.29 -5.32 5.45
CA LYS A 150 -9.27 -3.95 6.00
C LYS A 150 -10.50 -3.59 6.84
N ALA A 151 -11.67 -4.10 6.45
CA ALA A 151 -12.94 -3.85 7.13
C ALA A 151 -12.99 -4.37 8.57
N ILE A 152 -12.11 -5.31 8.94
CA ILE A 152 -11.97 -5.84 10.31
C ILE A 152 -10.69 -5.32 11.00
N GLY A 153 -10.12 -4.22 10.50
CA GLY A 153 -8.96 -3.55 11.10
C GLY A 153 -7.60 -4.16 10.77
N ARG A 154 -7.49 -5.01 9.75
CA ARG A 154 -6.20 -5.60 9.32
C ARG A 154 -5.42 -4.67 8.39
N GLY A 155 -4.09 -4.76 8.47
CA GLY A 155 -3.15 -4.04 7.61
C GLY A 155 -3.20 -2.52 7.74
N ARG A 156 -3.68 -2.01 8.89
CA ARG A 156 -3.76 -0.58 9.18
C ARG A 156 -2.34 0.01 9.29
N LEU A 157 -2.15 1.18 8.71
CA LEU A 157 -0.94 1.98 8.86
C LEU A 157 -1.25 3.12 9.83
N GLU A 158 -0.35 3.39 10.78
CA GLU A 158 -0.53 4.47 11.76
C GLU A 158 -0.36 5.85 11.14
N GLN A 159 0.64 5.99 10.26
CA GLN A 159 1.05 7.27 9.65
C GLN A 159 0.95 7.25 8.11
N GLY A 160 0.32 6.21 7.56
CA GLY A 160 0.29 5.95 6.14
C GLY A 160 1.63 5.47 5.57
N ILE A 161 1.86 5.75 4.29
CA ILE A 161 3.14 5.47 3.61
C ILE A 161 3.93 6.77 3.57
N LEU A 162 4.98 6.85 4.37
CA LEU A 162 5.92 7.96 4.35
C LEU A 162 6.83 7.82 3.13
N ILE A 163 6.93 8.88 2.33
CA ILE A 163 7.80 8.94 1.16
C ILE A 163 8.77 10.08 1.41
N GLU A 164 10.03 9.71 1.65
CA GLU A 164 11.10 10.66 1.95
C GLU A 164 12.13 10.63 0.83
N LYS A 165 12.73 11.79 0.57
CA LYS A 165 13.81 11.92 -0.41
C LYS A 165 15.12 11.55 0.27
N THR A 166 15.79 10.52 -0.22
CA THR A 166 17.15 10.22 0.24
C THR A 166 18.07 11.36 -0.20
N PRO A 167 18.81 12.01 0.72
CA PRO A 167 19.80 13.00 0.34
C PRO A 167 20.87 12.32 -0.52
N SER A 168 21.10 12.88 -1.71
CA SER A 168 22.16 12.49 -2.64
C SER A 168 23.53 12.95 -2.16
#